data_AF-A0A3B1BFS6-F1
#
_entry.id   AF-A0A3B1BFS6-F1
#
_cell.length_a   1.000
_cell.length_b   1.000
_cell.length_c   1.000
_cell.angle_alpha   90.00
_cell.angle_beta   90.00
_cell.angle_gamma   90.00
#
_symmetry.space_group_name_H-M   'P 1'
#
loop_
_entity.id
_entity.type
_entity.pdbx_description
1 polymer ?
#
loop_
_entity_poly.entity_id
_entity_poly.type
_entity_poly.pdbx_seq_one_letter_code
_entity_poly.pdbx_strand_id
1 'polypeptide(L)'
;MMNERKQSIAAFALIGLLAVTPIAFAAGEHDHDDHSGDHKTHDDHKDHDHDSKTGDMFLKKKEIDGYTVTFHVMKAKPGKEMGGSHDFMIKVEKDGKVLSNIAMNTKVTHPSGKSETKKTMKMGDWLMAGYDLGHDGKHQLMILFKTADGKKHKGGVYYPG
;
A
#
# COMPACT_ATOMS: atom_id res chain seq x y z
N MET A 1 -9.64 -56.41 -1.04
CA MET A 1 -10.68 -56.26 -0.01
C MET A 1 -10.68 -54.78 0.40
N MET A 2 -11.52 -53.96 -0.24
CA MET A 2 -12.80 -53.41 0.27
C MET A 2 -12.57 -52.34 1.36
N ASN A 3 -12.72 -51.04 1.01
CA ASN A 3 -13.89 -50.16 1.25
C ASN A 3 -13.64 -49.31 2.53
N GLU A 4 -13.91 -48.01 2.66
CA GLU A 4 -15.05 -47.20 2.21
C GLU A 4 -14.70 -45.71 2.00
N ARG A 5 -15.44 -45.06 1.09
CA ARG A 5 -15.56 -43.61 0.93
C ARG A 5 -16.65 -43.07 1.86
N LYS A 6 -16.49 -41.86 2.42
CA LYS A 6 -17.63 -40.96 2.68
C LYS A 6 -17.25 -39.52 2.32
N GLN A 7 -17.87 -39.03 1.24
CA GLN A 7 -17.90 -37.64 0.82
C GLN A 7 -18.93 -36.89 1.67
N SER A 8 -18.62 -35.67 2.08
CA SER A 8 -19.62 -34.71 2.58
C SER A 8 -19.51 -33.43 1.76
N ILE A 9 -20.41 -33.33 0.77
CA ILE A 9 -20.70 -32.11 0.02
C ILE A 9 -21.75 -31.36 0.84
N ALA A 10 -21.47 -30.12 1.23
CA ALA A 10 -22.49 -29.19 1.70
C ALA A 10 -22.32 -27.88 0.94
N ALA A 11 -23.09 -27.74 -0.14
CA ALA A 11 -23.30 -26.50 -0.85
C ALA A 11 -24.39 -25.71 -0.13
N PHE A 12 -24.08 -24.50 0.31
CA PHE A 12 -25.09 -23.48 0.65
C PHE A 12 -24.87 -22.28 -0.26
N ALA A 13 -25.69 -22.21 -1.29
CA ALA A 13 -25.95 -20.98 -2.03
C ALA A 13 -26.99 -20.18 -1.23
N LEU A 14 -26.71 -18.92 -0.94
CA LEU A 14 -27.75 -17.95 -0.62
C LEU A 14 -27.52 -16.67 -1.41
N ILE A 15 -28.42 -16.46 -2.35
CA ILE A 15 -28.63 -15.26 -3.14
C ILE A 15 -29.31 -14.24 -2.23
N GLY A 16 -28.74 -13.04 -2.13
CA GLY A 16 -29.33 -11.89 -1.45
C GLY A 16 -29.10 -10.62 -2.26
N LEU A 17 -30.05 -10.35 -3.16
CA LEU A 17 -30.23 -9.11 -3.91
C LEU A 17 -30.88 -8.04 -3.00
N LEU A 18 -30.70 -6.74 -3.31
CA LEU A 18 -31.37 -5.51 -2.79
C LEU A 18 -30.42 -4.61 -1.97
N ALA A 19 -30.34 -3.29 -2.13
CA ALA A 19 -30.90 -2.34 -3.11
C ALA A 19 -30.01 -1.08 -3.07
N VAL A 20 -29.72 -0.49 -4.22
CA VAL A 20 -29.04 0.81 -4.31
C VAL A 20 -30.06 1.91 -4.06
N THR A 21 -29.84 2.74 -3.05
CA THR A 21 -30.54 4.02 -2.88
C THR A 21 -29.56 5.16 -3.14
N PRO A 22 -29.84 6.08 -4.06
CA PRO A 22 -29.15 7.36 -4.11
C PRO A 22 -29.70 8.27 -3.01
N ILE A 23 -28.83 8.75 -2.12
CA ILE A 23 -29.17 9.88 -1.24
C ILE A 23 -28.89 11.15 -2.03
N ALA A 24 -29.95 11.87 -2.38
CA ALA A 24 -29.87 13.26 -2.79
C ALA A 24 -29.64 14.12 -1.54
N PHE A 25 -28.56 14.92 -1.51
CA PHE A 25 -28.44 16.04 -0.59
C PHE A 25 -28.58 17.34 -1.35
N ALA A 26 -29.46 18.18 -0.80
CA ALA A 26 -29.87 19.47 -1.29
C ALA A 26 -28.70 20.47 -1.34
N ALA A 27 -28.71 21.30 -2.39
CA ALA A 27 -27.97 22.54 -2.44
C ALA A 27 -28.56 23.50 -1.41
N GLY A 28 -27.73 23.94 -0.46
CA GLY A 28 -28.01 25.12 0.36
C GLY A 28 -27.40 26.32 -0.33
N GLU A 29 -28.26 27.21 -0.83
CA GLU A 29 -27.91 28.57 -1.22
C GLU A 29 -27.55 29.36 0.05
N HIS A 30 -26.40 30.02 0.03
CA HIS A 30 -26.10 31.17 0.87
C HIS A 30 -25.34 32.17 0.01
N ASP A 31 -26.04 33.22 -0.39
CA ASP A 31 -25.50 34.46 -0.92
C ASP A 31 -24.53 35.07 0.09
N HIS A 32 -23.32 35.41 -0.34
CA HIS A 32 -22.58 36.53 0.23
C HIS A 32 -21.78 37.26 -0.83
N ASP A 33 -21.98 38.57 -0.82
CA ASP A 33 -21.52 39.61 -1.71
C ASP A 33 -20.01 39.68 -1.97
N ASP A 34 -19.72 40.05 -3.22
CA ASP A 34 -18.67 40.96 -3.69
C ASP A 34 -17.36 41.08 -2.89
N HIS A 35 -16.31 40.46 -3.41
CA HIS A 35 -15.01 41.13 -3.49
C HIS A 35 -14.28 40.78 -4.78
N SER A 36 -14.26 41.78 -5.67
CA SER A 36 -13.41 41.93 -6.84
C SER A 36 -11.93 41.68 -6.53
N GLY A 37 -11.34 40.69 -7.18
CA GLY A 37 -9.92 40.35 -7.10
C GLY A 37 -9.47 39.56 -8.32
N ASP A 38 -9.22 40.30 -9.39
CA ASP A 38 -8.71 39.88 -10.69
C ASP A 38 -7.41 39.06 -10.56
N HIS A 39 -7.43 37.73 -10.70
CA HIS A 39 -6.22 36.96 -11.04
C HIS A 39 -6.54 35.63 -11.76
N LYS A 40 -6.04 35.58 -12.99
CA LYS A 40 -6.06 34.53 -14.01
C LYS A 40 -5.77 33.11 -13.50
N THR A 41 -6.73 32.23 -13.79
CA THR A 41 -6.61 30.86 -14.34
C THR A 41 -5.20 30.28 -14.47
N HIS A 42 -4.94 29.21 -13.71
CA HIS A 42 -4.20 28.04 -14.21
C HIS A 42 -4.78 26.77 -13.56
N ASP A 43 -5.59 26.07 -14.35
CA ASP A 43 -5.86 24.64 -14.26
C ASP A 43 -4.55 23.87 -14.47
N ASP A 44 -4.16 23.08 -13.47
CA ASP A 44 -3.37 21.86 -13.64
C ASP A 44 -3.36 21.14 -12.28
N HIS A 45 -4.42 20.39 -11.98
CA HIS A 45 -4.40 19.36 -10.96
C HIS A 45 -3.50 18.22 -11.43
N LYS A 46 -2.18 18.39 -11.29
CA LYS A 46 -1.25 17.27 -11.26
C LYS A 46 -1.19 16.77 -9.83
N ASP A 47 -1.45 15.48 -9.67
CA ASP A 47 -1.08 14.69 -8.50
C ASP A 47 0.34 15.08 -8.07
N HIS A 48 0.44 15.98 -7.10
CA HIS A 48 1.68 16.31 -6.44
C HIS A 48 2.05 15.12 -5.55
N ASP A 49 2.60 14.10 -6.20
CA ASP A 49 3.59 13.19 -5.64
C ASP A 49 4.68 14.07 -5.02
N HIS A 50 4.49 14.48 -3.76
CA HIS A 50 5.48 15.21 -2.98
C HIS A 50 6.67 14.28 -2.74
N ASP A 51 7.55 14.17 -3.74
CA ASP A 51 8.88 13.60 -3.66
C ASP A 51 9.79 14.58 -2.90
N SER A 52 9.51 14.81 -1.62
CA SER A 52 10.40 15.56 -0.75
C SER A 52 11.61 14.68 -0.42
N LYS A 53 12.64 14.76 -1.28
CA LYS A 53 14.01 14.33 -0.94
C LYS A 53 14.62 15.32 0.05
N THR A 54 14.11 15.33 1.27
CA THR A 54 14.89 15.75 2.44
C THR A 54 15.75 14.55 2.83
N GLY A 55 17.08 14.73 2.79
CA GLY A 55 18.08 13.65 2.87
C GLY A 55 17.77 12.55 3.88
N ASP A 56 18.05 11.32 3.47
CA ASP A 56 17.99 10.06 4.22
C ASP A 56 16.63 9.36 4.39
N MET A 57 15.51 9.94 3.98
CA MET A 57 14.19 9.31 4.19
C MET A 57 13.37 9.23 2.89
N PHE A 58 13.31 8.05 2.28
CA PHE A 58 12.34 7.77 1.21
C PHE A 58 11.01 7.38 1.84
N LEU A 59 9.96 8.19 1.62
CA LEU A 59 8.61 7.95 2.13
C LEU A 59 7.60 8.21 1.01
N LYS A 60 6.87 7.18 0.58
CA LYS A 60 5.85 7.26 -0.48
C LYS A 60 4.53 6.69 -0.01
N LYS A 61 3.43 7.38 -0.27
CA LYS A 61 2.07 6.86 -0.04
C LYS A 61 1.43 6.49 -1.37
N LYS A 62 0.65 5.41 -1.39
CA LYS A 62 -0.06 4.95 -2.59
C LYS A 62 -1.34 4.24 -2.21
N GLU A 63 -2.40 4.52 -2.96
CA GLU A 63 -3.64 3.75 -2.89
C GLU A 63 -3.50 2.44 -3.68
N ILE A 64 -3.79 1.32 -3.03
CA ILE A 64 -3.82 -0.02 -3.62
C ILE A 64 -5.15 -0.65 -3.26
N ASP A 65 -6.06 -0.80 -4.21
CA ASP A 65 -7.37 -1.44 -4.01
C ASP A 65 -8.20 -0.86 -2.83
N GLY A 66 -8.10 0.46 -2.61
CA GLY A 66 -8.77 1.17 -1.51
C GLY A 66 -8.06 1.05 -0.16
N TYR A 67 -6.78 0.68 -0.15
CA TYR A 67 -5.90 0.73 1.01
C TYR A 67 -4.83 1.80 0.80
N THR A 68 -4.66 2.68 1.78
CA THR A 68 -3.52 3.59 1.84
C THR A 68 -2.29 2.82 2.29
N VAL A 69 -1.32 2.67 1.40
CA VAL A 69 -0.05 1.99 1.68
C VAL A 69 1.08 3.00 1.73
N THR A 70 1.76 3.08 2.88
CA THR A 70 2.96 3.89 3.05
C THR A 70 4.20 3.00 2.94
N PHE A 71 5.07 3.33 1.99
CA PHE A 71 6.37 2.73 1.74
C PHE A 71 7.43 3.65 2.34
N HIS A 72 8.23 3.14 3.26
CA HIS A 72 9.33 3.86 3.86
C HIS A 72 10.61 3.05 3.72
N VAL A 73 11.66 3.65 3.15
CA VAL A 73 12.99 3.05 3.07
C VAL A 73 13.94 3.92 3.86
N MET A 74 14.66 3.29 4.78
CA MET A 74 15.73 3.91 5.55
C MET A 74 16.97 3.04 5.50
N LYS A 75 18.14 3.65 5.64
CA LYS A 75 19.38 2.91 5.84
C LYS A 75 19.33 2.16 7.18
N ALA A 76 19.70 0.89 7.17
CA ALA A 76 19.77 0.09 8.38
C ALA A 76 20.85 0.64 9.32
N LYS A 77 20.59 0.57 10.62
CA LYS A 77 21.58 0.99 11.62
C LYS A 77 22.69 -0.06 11.71
N PRO A 78 23.98 0.34 11.82
CA PRO A 78 25.07 -0.59 12.00
C PRO A 78 24.82 -1.57 13.16
N GLY A 79 24.92 -2.87 12.89
CA GLY A 79 24.70 -3.93 13.88
C GLY A 79 23.23 -4.24 14.18
N LYS A 80 22.29 -3.68 13.41
CA LYS A 80 20.84 -3.96 13.49
C LYS A 80 20.23 -4.27 12.12
N GLU A 81 21.05 -4.70 11.18
CA GLU A 81 20.64 -5.01 9.81
C GLU A 81 19.72 -6.23 9.79
N MET A 82 18.52 -6.08 9.22
CA MET A 82 17.56 -7.18 9.10
C MET A 82 17.75 -7.95 7.77
N GLY A 83 19.00 -8.27 7.46
CA GLY A 83 19.39 -9.01 6.25
C GLY A 83 19.57 -8.13 5.00
N GLY A 84 19.97 -6.87 5.18
CA GLY A 84 20.35 -5.95 4.11
C GLY A 84 20.73 -4.57 4.65
N SER A 85 21.31 -3.73 3.79
CA SER A 85 21.75 -2.36 4.10
C SER A 85 20.63 -1.36 4.35
N HIS A 86 19.39 -1.68 3.97
CA HIS A 86 18.22 -0.82 4.13
C HIS A 86 17.03 -1.58 4.71
N ASP A 87 16.30 -0.91 5.60
CA ASP A 87 15.03 -1.37 6.12
C ASP A 87 13.92 -0.88 5.19
N PHE A 88 13.22 -1.83 4.55
CA PHE A 88 12.02 -1.56 3.78
C PHE A 88 10.79 -1.77 4.67
N MET A 89 10.19 -0.66 5.08
CA MET A 89 9.06 -0.59 6.00
C MET A 89 7.77 -0.26 5.24
N ILE A 90 6.69 -0.96 5.58
CA ILE A 90 5.39 -0.84 4.94
C ILE A 90 4.31 -0.70 6.01
N LYS A 91 3.49 0.34 5.90
CA LYS A 91 2.26 0.51 6.70
C LYS A 91 1.07 0.41 5.78
N VAL A 92 0.07 -0.37 6.15
CA VAL A 92 -1.19 -0.52 5.40
C VAL A 92 -2.31 0.02 6.26
N GLU A 93 -3.09 0.93 5.71
CA GLU A 93 -4.21 1.58 6.39
C GLU A 93 -5.48 1.45 5.54
N LYS A 94 -6.63 1.39 6.23
CA LYS A 94 -7.96 1.47 5.62
C LYS A 94 -8.84 2.27 6.54
N ASP A 95 -9.50 3.30 6.01
CA ASP A 95 -10.39 4.17 6.77
C ASP A 95 -9.71 4.76 8.03
N GLY A 96 -8.44 5.14 7.90
CA GLY A 96 -7.61 5.68 8.98
C GLY A 96 -7.15 4.67 10.04
N LYS A 97 -7.42 3.37 9.87
CA LYS A 97 -7.00 2.31 10.80
C LYS A 97 -5.85 1.50 10.24
N VAL A 98 -4.86 1.21 11.08
CA VAL A 98 -3.69 0.38 10.71
C VAL A 98 -4.06 -1.10 10.66
N LEU A 99 -3.71 -1.76 9.56
CA LEU A 99 -3.87 -3.20 9.36
C LEU A 99 -2.59 -3.93 9.77
N SER A 100 -2.44 -4.17 11.07
CA SER A 100 -1.21 -4.75 11.63
C SER A 100 -1.21 -6.29 11.75
N ASN A 101 -2.29 -6.96 11.35
CA ASN A 101 -2.41 -8.44 11.36
C ASN A 101 -2.69 -8.98 9.95
N ILE A 102 -1.82 -8.65 9.00
CA ILE A 102 -1.88 -9.12 7.62
C ILE A 102 -0.61 -9.89 7.27
N ALA A 103 -0.75 -10.93 6.46
CA ALA A 103 0.41 -11.62 5.89
C ALA A 103 0.89 -10.85 4.66
N MET A 104 2.17 -10.48 4.62
CA MET A 104 2.77 -9.73 3.52
C MET A 104 4.08 -10.38 3.04
N ASN A 105 4.21 -10.48 1.73
CA ASN A 105 5.48 -10.73 1.05
C ASN A 105 5.91 -9.46 0.33
N THR A 106 7.20 -9.20 0.33
CA THR A 106 7.85 -8.12 -0.39
C THR A 106 8.70 -8.72 -1.51
N LYS A 107 8.77 -8.07 -2.65
CA LYS A 107 9.66 -8.41 -3.76
C LYS A 107 10.41 -7.15 -4.18
N VAL A 108 11.73 -7.24 -4.24
CA VAL A 108 12.58 -6.19 -4.81
C VAL A 108 13.15 -6.70 -6.11
N THR A 109 13.08 -5.87 -7.15
CA THR A 109 13.83 -6.06 -8.40
C THR A 109 14.88 -4.95 -8.50
N HIS A 110 16.15 -5.34 -8.52
CA HIS A 110 17.29 -4.44 -8.56
C HIS A 110 17.54 -3.89 -9.97
N PRO A 111 18.34 -2.81 -10.11
CA PRO A 111 18.73 -2.25 -11.42
C PRO A 111 19.37 -3.29 -12.36
N SER A 112 20.03 -4.30 -11.80
CA SER A 112 20.61 -5.42 -12.55
C SER A 112 19.58 -6.41 -13.13
N GLY A 113 18.28 -6.26 -12.79
CA GLY A 113 17.21 -7.20 -13.12
C GLY A 113 17.08 -8.37 -12.15
N LYS A 114 18.06 -8.59 -11.26
CA LYS A 114 17.95 -9.60 -10.19
C LYS A 114 16.81 -9.27 -9.24
N SER A 115 16.14 -10.28 -8.73
CA SER A 115 15.01 -10.10 -7.83
C SER A 115 15.10 -10.99 -6.60
N GLU A 116 14.65 -10.45 -5.48
CA GLU A 116 14.57 -11.15 -4.20
C GLU A 116 13.17 -11.00 -3.60
N THR A 117 12.69 -12.04 -2.91
CA THR A 117 11.38 -12.00 -2.23
C THR A 117 11.56 -12.38 -0.76
N LYS A 118 11.05 -11.56 0.14
CA LYS A 118 11.16 -11.76 1.59
C LYS A 118 9.78 -11.62 2.24
N LYS A 119 9.54 -12.41 3.29
CA LYS A 119 8.40 -12.20 4.18
C LYS A 119 8.71 -11.02 5.10
N THR A 120 7.69 -10.24 5.41
CA THR A 120 7.84 -9.13 6.37
C THR A 120 7.74 -9.62 7.81
N MET A 121 8.43 -8.95 8.72
CA MET A 121 8.25 -9.06 10.16
C MET A 121 7.48 -7.85 10.68
N LYS A 122 6.65 -8.05 11.70
CA LYS A 122 5.90 -6.97 12.34
C LYS A 122 6.79 -6.22 13.34
N MET A 123 6.79 -4.90 13.24
CA MET A 123 7.51 -3.95 14.09
C MET A 123 6.56 -2.80 14.46
N GLY A 124 5.78 -3.00 15.53
CA GLY A 124 4.69 -2.08 15.89
C GLY A 124 3.62 -2.03 14.80
N ASP A 125 3.38 -0.84 14.26
CA ASP A 125 2.43 -0.58 13.17
C ASP A 125 3.00 -0.84 11.78
N TRP A 126 4.29 -1.16 11.69
CA TRP A 126 5.00 -1.37 10.43
C TRP A 126 5.28 -2.84 10.17
N LEU A 127 5.29 -3.21 8.90
CA LEU A 127 5.77 -4.47 8.38
C LEU A 127 7.13 -4.20 7.72
N MET A 128 8.16 -4.97 8.06
CA MET A 128 9.54 -4.67 7.71
C MET A 128 10.23 -5.85 7.04
N ALA A 129 11.05 -5.59 6.04
CA ALA A 129 12.03 -6.52 5.48
C ALA A 129 13.33 -5.79 5.13
N GLY A 130 14.49 -6.37 5.42
CA GLY A 130 15.78 -5.79 5.04
C GLY A 130 16.19 -6.15 3.62
N TYR A 131 16.76 -5.21 2.88
CA TYR A 131 17.24 -5.39 1.50
C TYR A 131 18.52 -4.61 1.24
N ASP A 132 19.33 -5.08 0.29
CA ASP A 132 20.47 -4.34 -0.21
C ASP A 132 20.05 -3.38 -1.33
N LEU A 133 19.75 -2.15 -0.93
CA LEU A 133 19.26 -1.10 -1.82
C LEU A 133 20.27 0.02 -2.09
N GLY A 134 21.49 -0.07 -1.54
CA GLY A 134 22.53 0.96 -1.68
C GLY A 134 23.28 0.95 -3.01
N HIS A 135 22.80 0.21 -4.00
CA HIS A 135 23.40 0.20 -5.35
C HIS A 135 22.70 1.24 -6.22
N ASP A 136 23.49 1.97 -7.01
CA ASP A 136 22.99 3.01 -7.89
C ASP A 136 21.91 2.50 -8.85
N GLY A 137 20.84 3.28 -8.96
CA GLY A 137 19.78 3.07 -9.94
C GLY A 137 18.42 2.77 -9.31
N LYS A 138 17.43 2.56 -10.17
CA LYS A 138 16.04 2.37 -9.72
C LYS A 138 15.78 0.92 -9.30
N HIS A 139 15.43 0.72 -8.04
CA HIS A 139 14.91 -0.53 -7.51
C HIS A 139 13.38 -0.51 -7.57
N GLN A 140 12.77 -1.59 -8.04
CA GLN A 140 11.32 -1.78 -7.99
C GLN A 140 10.94 -2.48 -6.70
N LEU A 141 10.20 -1.79 -5.82
CA LEU A 141 9.73 -2.32 -4.54
C LEU A 141 8.27 -2.72 -4.66
N MET A 142 7.98 -4.02 -4.55
CA MET A 142 6.65 -4.59 -4.69
C MET A 142 6.20 -5.24 -3.39
N ILE A 143 4.90 -5.17 -3.11
CA ILE A 143 4.26 -5.86 -2.01
C ILE A 143 3.13 -6.75 -2.52
N LEU A 144 2.89 -7.83 -1.79
CA LEU A 144 1.72 -8.70 -1.92
C LEU A 144 1.21 -8.99 -0.51
N PHE A 145 0.05 -8.43 -0.14
CA PHE A 145 -0.55 -8.66 1.16
C PHE A 145 -1.92 -9.32 1.05
N LYS A 146 -2.27 -10.10 2.07
CA LYS A 146 -3.56 -10.80 2.17
C LYS A 146 -4.35 -10.24 3.35
N THR A 147 -5.59 -9.84 3.09
CA THR A 147 -6.54 -9.32 4.07
C THR A 147 -7.33 -10.45 4.74
N ALA A 148 -8.07 -10.13 5.80
CA ALA A 148 -8.79 -11.12 6.61
C ALA A 148 -9.87 -11.89 5.82
N ASP A 149 -10.48 -11.25 4.82
CA ASP A 149 -11.41 -11.87 3.87
C ASP A 149 -10.71 -12.80 2.86
N GLY A 150 -9.39 -12.88 2.92
CA GLY A 150 -8.57 -13.75 2.10
C GLY A 150 -8.18 -13.17 0.74
N LYS A 151 -8.61 -11.96 0.40
CA LYS A 151 -8.22 -11.29 -0.84
C LYS A 151 -6.74 -10.90 -0.81
N LYS A 152 -6.12 -10.91 -1.98
CA LYS A 152 -4.72 -10.52 -2.17
C LYS A 152 -4.67 -9.18 -2.89
N HIS A 153 -3.81 -8.31 -2.41
CA HIS A 153 -3.59 -6.97 -2.92
C HIS A 153 -2.12 -6.80 -3.29
N LYS A 154 -1.85 -6.21 -4.44
CA LYS A 154 -0.49 -6.07 -4.98
C LYS A 154 -0.28 -4.66 -5.48
N GLY A 155 0.87 -4.09 -5.13
CA GLY A 155 1.31 -2.81 -5.67
C GLY A 155 2.75 -2.55 -5.31
N GLY A 156 3.24 -1.35 -5.61
CA GLY A 156 4.64 -1.01 -5.40
C GLY A 156 5.01 0.39 -5.86
N VAL A 157 6.26 0.73 -5.56
CA VAL A 157 6.92 2.01 -5.84
C VAL A 157 8.33 1.77 -6.37
N TYR A 158 8.93 2.80 -6.95
CA TYR A 158 10.35 2.78 -7.32
C TYR A 158 11.16 3.55 -6.28
N TYR A 159 12.25 2.95 -5.82
CA TYR A 159 13.24 3.60 -4.96
C TYR A 159 14.49 3.95 -5.78
N PRO A 160 14.89 5.22 -5.84
CA PRO A 160 16.18 5.61 -6.41
C PRO A 160 17.28 5.29 -5.40
N GLY A 161 18.04 4.22 -5.66
CA GLY A 161 19.25 3.86 -4.90
C GLY A 161 20.43 4.75 -5.24
#